data_AF-A0A7W4BST3-F1
#
_entry.id   AF-A0A7W4BST3-F1
#
_cell.length_a   1.000
_cell.length_b   1.000
_cell.length_c   1.000
_cell.angle_alpha   90.00
_cell.angle_beta   90.00
_cell.angle_gamma   90.00
#
_symmetry.space_group_name_H-M   'P 1'
#
loop_
_entity.id
_entity.type
_entity.pdbx_description
1 polymer ?
#
loop_
_entity_poly.entity_id
_entity_poly.type
_entity_poly.pdbx_seq_one_letter_code
_entity_poly.pdbx_strand_id
1 'polypeptide(L)'
;MRYGSISLALLCLYASNSFAALEVITTSEKQTLNKIENQYDIDTLLITVNDKFSQLNKKAYDVEGLKKTIVSEQQRYDELITELPKVIRAKTGLPETYKQIEESVNLVDELTLKAEEDSKRLETEKVEILTEYEAINKKRAAKSQQLFKLKTDITNRLIADLSKSSSTLPVNINGSTECSKYQTIADCLKESKSSILSNTRNESPFLNDKSVLLSYEVIDANMNMRGDLHYKVAMNFKPSYNDKIDSMLNEELGLKSAMVTLISNVPADWYINGTKVGTGKKLFHEIPLGKHGILASYQNQDKSSVENVEGNGVFNYKFANVTSSNKASNQAKVVAAEVPKGILKPTVKQPQPIAQKAKAKYTLFSDQTSIKLSDDDAKKKSSDKGYEYFMGVTPVNKKQNIEFTNEPIEK
;
A
#
# COMPACT_ATOMS: atom_id res chain seq x y z
N MET A 1 -41.24 -70.61 5.65
CA MET A 1 -41.70 -69.21 5.81
C MET A 1 -40.49 -68.30 5.70
N ARG A 2 -40.43 -67.46 4.66
CA ARG A 2 -39.37 -66.48 4.42
C ARG A 2 -39.82 -65.15 5.04
N TYR A 3 -39.08 -64.63 6.01
CA TYR A 3 -39.28 -63.27 6.50
C TYR A 3 -38.35 -62.34 5.71
N GLY A 4 -38.92 -61.52 4.84
CA GLY A 4 -38.22 -60.46 4.13
C GLY A 4 -38.13 -59.21 5.01
N SER A 5 -36.93 -58.71 5.23
CA SER A 5 -36.71 -57.40 5.85
C SER A 5 -36.89 -56.32 4.78
N ILE A 6 -37.95 -55.53 4.90
CA ILE A 6 -38.09 -54.28 4.15
C ILE A 6 -37.43 -53.19 4.99
N SER A 7 -36.22 -52.78 4.59
CA SER A 7 -35.55 -51.61 5.15
C SER A 7 -36.32 -50.36 4.72
N LEU A 8 -37.07 -49.79 5.68
CA LEU A 8 -37.68 -48.48 5.55
C LEU A 8 -36.55 -47.43 5.58
N ALA A 9 -36.08 -47.00 4.41
CA ALA A 9 -35.18 -45.87 4.29
C ALA A 9 -35.91 -44.61 4.75
N LEU A 10 -35.62 -44.18 5.98
CA LEU A 10 -36.06 -42.90 6.52
C LEU A 10 -35.34 -41.81 5.72
N LEU A 11 -36.01 -41.30 4.69
CA LEU A 11 -35.63 -40.09 3.98
C LEU A 11 -35.72 -38.93 4.98
N CYS A 12 -34.59 -38.62 5.63
CA CYS A 12 -34.37 -37.33 6.26
C CYS A 12 -34.38 -36.27 5.15
N LEU A 13 -35.58 -35.76 4.86
CA LEU A 13 -35.76 -34.49 4.19
C LEU A 13 -35.01 -33.46 5.01
N TYR A 14 -33.87 -33.00 4.49
CA TYR A 14 -33.23 -31.78 4.95
C TYR A 14 -34.24 -30.65 4.72
N ALA A 15 -35.04 -30.36 5.74
CA ALA A 15 -35.67 -29.05 5.88
C ALA A 15 -34.51 -28.06 5.96
N SER A 16 -34.23 -27.42 4.83
CA SER A 16 -33.39 -26.25 4.74
C SER A 16 -34.06 -25.20 5.62
N ASN A 17 -33.57 -25.08 6.85
CA ASN A 17 -33.80 -23.93 7.69
C ASN A 17 -33.37 -22.70 6.89
N SER A 18 -34.34 -22.06 6.25
CA SER A 18 -34.18 -20.75 5.61
C SER A 18 -34.16 -19.70 6.70
N PHE A 19 -33.18 -19.78 7.61
CA PHE A 19 -32.66 -18.58 8.22
C PHE A 19 -31.68 -18.04 7.20
N ALA A 20 -32.14 -17.09 6.38
CA ALA A 20 -31.25 -16.03 5.94
C ALA A 20 -30.84 -15.30 7.23
N ALA A 21 -29.85 -15.84 7.94
CA ALA A 21 -29.03 -15.01 8.80
C ALA A 21 -28.61 -13.83 7.92
N LEU A 22 -28.90 -12.60 8.35
CA LEU A 22 -28.58 -11.43 7.53
C LEU A 22 -27.10 -11.48 7.16
N GLU A 23 -26.81 -11.73 5.89
CA GLU A 23 -25.46 -11.73 5.36
C GLU A 23 -25.17 -10.33 4.80
N VAL A 24 -24.03 -9.75 5.18
CA VAL A 24 -23.59 -8.47 4.63
C VAL A 24 -23.33 -8.62 3.13
N ILE A 25 -22.70 -9.73 2.71
CA ILE A 25 -22.46 -10.10 1.32
C ILE A 25 -22.95 -11.54 1.11
N THR A 26 -23.79 -11.74 0.11
CA THR A 26 -24.31 -13.07 -0.25
C THR A 26 -23.32 -13.86 -1.07
N THR A 27 -23.50 -15.18 -1.12
CA THR A 27 -22.68 -16.07 -1.96
C THR A 27 -22.66 -15.65 -3.44
N SER A 28 -23.79 -15.21 -4.01
CA SER A 28 -23.87 -14.74 -5.41
C SER A 28 -23.10 -13.45 -5.67
N GLU A 29 -23.07 -12.55 -4.71
CA GLU A 29 -22.30 -11.31 -4.82
C GLU A 29 -20.81 -11.57 -4.64
N LYS A 30 -20.43 -12.49 -3.75
CA LYS A 30 -19.05 -12.94 -3.63
C LYS A 30 -18.54 -13.59 -4.92
N GLN A 31 -19.38 -14.37 -5.60
CA GLN A 31 -19.06 -14.87 -6.94
C GLN A 31 -18.92 -13.75 -7.98
N THR A 32 -19.71 -12.69 -7.86
CA THR A 32 -19.62 -11.52 -8.74
C THR A 32 -18.33 -10.74 -8.50
N LEU A 33 -17.96 -10.52 -7.23
CA LEU A 33 -16.66 -9.98 -6.83
C LEU A 33 -15.51 -10.79 -7.43
N ASN A 34 -15.48 -12.11 -7.21
CA ASN A 34 -14.43 -12.98 -7.76
C ASN A 34 -14.35 -12.92 -9.30
N LYS A 35 -15.48 -12.77 -10.00
CA LYS A 35 -15.49 -12.57 -11.46
C LYS A 35 -14.84 -11.25 -11.85
N ILE A 36 -15.16 -10.16 -11.15
CA ILE A 36 -14.54 -8.85 -11.36
C ILE A 36 -13.03 -8.95 -11.10
N GLU A 37 -12.61 -9.59 -10.01
CA GLU A 37 -11.19 -9.76 -9.69
C GLU A 37 -10.42 -10.54 -10.75
N ASN A 38 -10.97 -11.66 -11.22
CA ASN A 38 -10.35 -12.47 -12.27
C ASN A 38 -10.32 -11.76 -13.63
N GLN A 39 -11.39 -11.02 -13.98
CA GLN A 39 -11.46 -10.29 -15.25
C GLN A 39 -10.42 -9.17 -15.34
N TYR A 40 -10.09 -8.58 -14.20
CA TYR A 40 -9.16 -7.44 -14.09
C TYR A 40 -7.85 -7.82 -13.41
N ASP A 41 -7.41 -9.08 -13.56
CA ASP A 41 -6.07 -9.48 -13.13
C ASP A 41 -5.02 -8.80 -14.03
N ILE A 42 -4.07 -8.13 -13.38
CA ILE A 42 -3.07 -7.28 -14.04
C ILE A 42 -1.64 -7.60 -13.56
N ASP A 43 -1.43 -8.68 -12.83
CA ASP A 43 -0.14 -9.02 -12.23
C ASP A 43 0.97 -9.11 -13.28
N THR A 44 0.75 -9.93 -14.30
CA THR A 44 1.72 -10.12 -15.37
C THR A 44 2.01 -8.81 -16.12
N LEU A 45 0.98 -7.95 -16.27
CA LEU A 45 1.13 -6.64 -16.93
C LEU A 45 1.97 -5.70 -16.06
N LEU A 46 1.72 -5.64 -14.76
CA LEU A 46 2.49 -4.82 -13.81
C LEU A 46 3.94 -5.27 -13.71
N ILE A 47 4.19 -6.57 -13.62
CA ILE A 47 5.55 -7.13 -13.60
C ILE A 47 6.28 -6.73 -14.88
N THR A 48 5.67 -6.99 -16.04
CA THR A 48 6.27 -6.69 -17.35
C THR A 48 6.63 -5.21 -17.49
N VAL A 49 5.71 -4.31 -17.10
CA VAL A 49 5.95 -2.87 -17.22
C VAL A 49 6.98 -2.37 -16.20
N ASN A 50 7.01 -2.91 -14.98
CA ASN A 50 8.05 -2.60 -14.00
C ASN A 50 9.44 -3.05 -14.48
N ASP A 51 9.53 -4.20 -15.13
CA ASP A 51 10.79 -4.68 -15.72
C ASP A 51 11.25 -3.78 -16.85
N LYS A 52 10.34 -3.31 -17.72
CA LYS A 52 10.65 -2.32 -18.75
C LYS A 52 11.15 -1.00 -18.16
N PHE A 53 10.51 -0.49 -17.11
CA PHE A 53 11.00 0.71 -16.40
C PHE A 53 12.39 0.51 -15.81
N SER A 54 12.66 -0.68 -15.25
CA SER A 54 13.98 -1.00 -14.69
C SER A 54 15.05 -1.03 -15.80
N GLN A 55 14.73 -1.62 -16.95
CA GLN A 55 15.64 -1.60 -18.11
C GLN A 55 15.86 -0.18 -18.64
N LEU A 56 14.82 0.65 -18.69
CA LEU A 56 14.89 2.03 -19.11
C LEU A 56 15.80 2.86 -18.18
N ASN A 57 15.62 2.72 -16.87
CA ASN A 57 16.48 3.39 -15.87
C ASN A 57 17.93 2.97 -16.04
N LYS A 58 18.18 1.68 -16.22
CA LYS A 58 19.54 1.16 -16.48
C LYS A 58 20.18 1.83 -17.70
N LYS A 59 19.45 1.87 -18.82
CA LYS A 59 19.90 2.56 -20.05
C LYS A 59 20.16 4.05 -19.81
N ALA A 60 19.34 4.72 -18.99
CA ALA A 60 19.51 6.14 -18.67
C ALA A 60 20.81 6.37 -17.89
N TYR A 61 21.14 5.47 -16.96
CA TYR A 61 22.41 5.50 -16.25
C TYR A 61 23.61 5.25 -17.17
N ASP A 62 23.50 4.33 -18.12
CA ASP A 62 24.56 4.06 -19.08
C ASP A 62 24.83 5.29 -19.98
N VAL A 63 23.77 5.98 -20.44
CA VAL A 63 23.86 7.25 -21.17
C VAL A 63 24.53 8.35 -20.33
N GLU A 64 24.17 8.47 -19.06
CA GLU A 64 24.82 9.42 -18.15
C GLU A 64 26.29 9.08 -17.91
N GLY A 65 26.63 7.79 -17.91
CA GLY A 65 28.01 7.30 -17.90
C GLY A 65 28.78 7.74 -19.14
N LEU A 66 28.21 7.56 -20.33
CA LEU A 66 28.80 8.02 -21.60
C LEU A 66 29.07 9.52 -21.58
N LYS A 67 28.12 10.34 -21.11
CA LYS A 67 28.28 11.79 -20.99
C LYS A 67 29.47 12.17 -20.11
N LYS A 68 29.68 11.46 -19.00
CA LYS A 68 30.85 11.68 -18.13
C LYS A 68 32.16 11.30 -18.80
N THR A 69 32.18 10.20 -19.55
CA THR A 69 33.36 9.81 -20.34
C THR A 69 33.69 10.86 -21.40
N ILE A 70 32.67 11.39 -22.11
CA ILE A 70 32.86 12.48 -23.09
C ILE A 70 33.52 13.69 -22.43
N VAL A 71 33.03 14.14 -21.27
CA VAL A 71 33.62 15.27 -20.53
C VAL A 71 35.07 14.99 -20.13
N SER A 72 35.37 13.77 -19.68
CA SER A 72 36.75 13.38 -19.32
C SER A 72 37.68 13.36 -20.52
N GLU A 73 37.23 12.89 -21.68
CA GLU A 73 38.02 12.85 -22.92
C GLU A 73 38.21 14.24 -23.52
N GLN A 74 37.21 15.12 -23.41
CA GLN A 74 37.36 16.54 -23.77
C GLN A 74 38.43 17.23 -22.92
N GLN A 75 38.47 16.96 -21.60
CA GLN A 75 39.54 17.47 -20.73
C GLN A 75 40.92 16.95 -21.15
N ARG A 76 41.03 15.66 -21.48
CA ARG A 76 42.28 15.07 -21.98
C ARG A 76 42.73 15.74 -23.28
N TYR A 77 41.80 15.99 -24.20
CA TYR A 77 42.06 16.74 -25.43
C TYR A 77 42.59 18.15 -25.13
N ASP A 78 41.94 18.90 -24.23
CA ASP A 78 42.34 20.26 -23.86
C ASP A 78 43.76 20.28 -23.24
N GLU A 79 44.11 19.28 -22.44
CA GLU A 79 45.45 19.08 -21.90
C GLU A 79 46.47 18.85 -23.01
N LEU A 80 46.19 17.93 -23.95
CA LEU A 80 47.07 17.65 -25.10
C LEU A 80 47.31 18.89 -25.96
N ILE A 81 46.27 19.69 -26.21
CA ILE A 81 46.37 20.97 -26.95
C ILE A 81 47.22 21.98 -26.18
N THR A 82 47.06 22.06 -24.86
CA THR A 82 47.85 22.96 -24.00
C THR A 82 49.33 22.58 -23.96
N GLU A 83 49.65 21.29 -24.04
CA GLU A 83 51.03 20.78 -24.06
C GLU A 83 51.70 20.89 -25.45
N LEU A 84 50.91 20.91 -26.53
CA LEU A 84 51.39 20.92 -27.90
C LEU A 84 52.49 21.98 -28.19
N PRO A 85 52.41 23.25 -27.73
CA PRO A 85 53.47 24.23 -27.94
C PRO A 85 54.82 23.84 -27.32
N LYS A 86 54.81 23.12 -26.19
CA LYS A 86 56.04 22.64 -25.52
C LYS A 86 56.67 21.52 -26.34
N VAL A 87 55.85 20.58 -26.81
CA VAL A 87 56.28 19.47 -27.68
C VAL A 87 56.86 19.99 -29.00
N ILE A 88 56.23 20.99 -29.61
CA ILE A 88 56.74 21.66 -30.82
C ILE A 88 58.12 22.27 -30.60
N ARG A 89 58.33 22.97 -29.47
CA ARG A 89 59.62 23.58 -29.13
C ARG A 89 60.69 22.52 -28.85
N ALA A 90 60.32 21.41 -28.21
CA ALA A 90 61.22 20.31 -27.88
C ALA A 90 61.61 19.44 -29.09
N LYS A 91 60.83 19.47 -30.19
CA LYS A 91 61.01 18.68 -31.43
C LYS A 91 61.09 17.16 -31.23
N THR A 92 60.62 16.65 -30.10
CA THR A 92 60.56 15.22 -29.77
C THR A 92 59.11 14.82 -29.54
N GLY A 93 58.70 13.63 -30.01
CA GLY A 93 57.36 13.08 -29.76
C GLY A 93 56.20 13.71 -30.55
N LEU A 94 56.45 14.62 -31.48
CA LEU A 94 55.43 15.33 -32.28
C LEU A 94 54.39 14.42 -32.96
N PRO A 95 54.79 13.33 -33.68
CA PRO A 95 53.83 12.46 -34.36
C PRO A 95 52.90 11.73 -33.39
N GLU A 96 53.41 11.36 -32.22
CA GLU A 96 52.64 10.65 -31.19
C GLU A 96 51.59 11.56 -30.55
N THR A 97 51.94 12.81 -30.23
CA THR A 97 50.99 13.78 -29.69
C THR A 97 49.86 14.09 -30.69
N TYR A 98 50.17 14.26 -31.98
CA TYR A 98 49.13 14.45 -32.99
C TYR A 98 48.20 13.24 -33.11
N LYS A 99 48.75 12.02 -33.06
CA LYS A 99 47.96 10.80 -33.07
C LYS A 99 47.02 10.71 -31.87
N GLN A 100 47.50 11.05 -30.67
CA GLN A 100 46.69 11.06 -29.45
C GLN A 100 45.56 12.10 -29.51
N ILE A 101 45.83 13.27 -30.10
CA ILE A 101 44.81 14.31 -30.34
C ILE A 101 43.76 13.79 -31.31
N GLU A 102 44.16 13.20 -32.44
CA GLU A 102 43.24 12.63 -33.43
C GLU A 102 42.38 11.49 -32.84
N GLU A 103 43.01 10.57 -32.10
CA GLU A 103 42.30 9.50 -31.38
C GLU A 103 41.29 10.06 -30.37
N SER A 104 41.65 11.12 -29.64
CA SER A 104 40.76 11.76 -28.66
C SER A 104 39.57 12.45 -29.34
N VAL A 105 39.77 13.15 -30.46
CA VAL A 105 38.69 13.81 -31.22
C VAL A 105 37.73 12.76 -31.78
N ASN A 106 38.26 11.74 -32.46
CA ASN A 106 37.45 10.67 -33.05
C ASN A 106 36.61 9.94 -31.98
N LEU A 107 37.21 9.68 -30.82
CA LEU A 107 36.51 9.04 -29.70
C LEU A 107 35.39 9.94 -29.12
N VAL A 108 35.64 11.24 -28.96
CA VAL A 108 34.62 12.18 -28.49
C VAL A 108 33.45 12.25 -29.47
N ASP A 109 33.72 12.32 -30.77
CA ASP A 109 32.69 12.35 -31.81
C ASP A 109 31.85 11.06 -31.81
N GLU A 110 32.50 9.89 -31.77
CA GLU A 110 31.81 8.59 -31.71
C GLU A 110 30.91 8.46 -30.47
N LEU A 111 31.45 8.80 -29.30
CA LEU A 111 30.70 8.73 -28.03
C LEU A 111 29.55 9.74 -28.01
N THR A 112 29.72 10.92 -28.58
CA THR A 112 28.67 11.95 -28.65
C THR A 112 27.52 11.50 -29.53
N LEU A 113 27.80 10.98 -30.73
CA LEU A 113 26.78 10.43 -31.63
C LEU A 113 25.99 9.29 -30.95
N LYS A 114 26.71 8.37 -30.30
CA LYS A 114 26.09 7.26 -29.57
C LYS A 114 25.21 7.75 -28.41
N ALA A 115 25.68 8.72 -27.62
CA ALA A 115 24.92 9.28 -26.51
C ALA A 115 23.64 9.99 -26.98
N GLU A 116 23.68 10.68 -28.11
CA GLU A 116 22.50 11.32 -28.71
C GLU A 116 21.48 10.30 -29.22
N GLU A 117 21.92 9.28 -29.96
CA GLU A 117 21.05 8.21 -30.46
C GLU A 117 20.41 7.43 -29.31
N ASP A 118 21.20 7.03 -28.31
CA ASP A 118 20.69 6.31 -27.14
C ASP A 118 19.73 7.19 -26.33
N SER A 119 19.99 8.50 -26.20
CA SER A 119 19.07 9.44 -25.52
C SER A 119 17.73 9.55 -26.26
N LYS A 120 17.75 9.66 -27.59
CA LYS A 120 16.52 9.73 -28.40
C LYS A 120 15.71 8.44 -28.29
N ARG A 121 16.37 7.28 -28.39
CA ARG A 121 15.71 5.98 -28.24
C ARG A 121 15.08 5.83 -26.84
N LEU A 122 15.77 6.32 -25.81
CA LEU A 122 15.30 6.25 -24.43
C LEU A 122 14.03 7.07 -24.21
N GLU A 123 13.93 8.28 -24.76
CA GLU A 123 12.69 9.07 -24.65
C GLU A 123 11.52 8.40 -25.39
N THR A 124 11.75 7.77 -26.55
CA THR A 124 10.72 6.99 -27.24
C THR A 124 10.25 5.79 -26.41
N GLU A 125 11.18 4.97 -25.91
CA GLU A 125 10.86 3.82 -25.07
C GLU A 125 10.10 4.24 -23.80
N LYS A 126 10.48 5.38 -23.20
CA LYS A 126 9.80 5.93 -22.03
C LYS A 126 8.34 6.28 -22.31
N VAL A 127 8.05 6.91 -23.44
CA VAL A 127 6.68 7.25 -23.84
C VAL A 127 5.84 5.99 -24.07
N GLU A 128 6.41 4.96 -24.70
CA GLU A 128 5.75 3.67 -24.91
C GLU A 128 5.40 3.00 -23.57
N ILE A 129 6.37 2.92 -22.64
CA ILE A 129 6.17 2.34 -21.31
C ILE A 129 5.10 3.10 -20.53
N LEU A 130 5.09 4.44 -20.58
CA LEU A 130 4.06 5.26 -19.94
C LEU A 130 2.67 5.02 -20.54
N THR A 131 2.59 4.80 -21.85
CA THR A 131 1.32 4.49 -22.54
C THR A 131 0.78 3.12 -22.13
N GLU A 132 1.65 2.10 -22.05
CA GLU A 132 1.28 0.78 -21.51
C GLU A 132 0.80 0.89 -20.05
N TYR A 133 1.46 1.74 -19.26
CA TYR A 133 1.06 2.02 -17.89
C TYR A 133 -0.33 2.67 -17.81
N GLU A 134 -0.61 3.65 -18.66
CA GLU A 134 -1.91 4.31 -18.72
C GLU A 134 -3.04 3.31 -19.05
N ALA A 135 -2.78 2.35 -19.95
CA ALA A 135 -3.73 1.28 -20.26
C ALA A 135 -4.02 0.38 -19.04
N ILE A 136 -3.01 0.08 -18.21
CA ILE A 136 -3.19 -0.64 -16.93
C ILE A 136 -4.04 0.19 -15.97
N ASN A 137 -3.77 1.49 -15.84
CA ASN A 137 -4.55 2.38 -14.99
C ASN A 137 -6.00 2.50 -15.44
N LYS A 138 -6.28 2.51 -16.75
CA LYS A 138 -7.65 2.45 -17.29
C LYS A 138 -8.36 1.15 -16.90
N LYS A 139 -7.66 0.00 -16.95
CA LYS A 139 -8.21 -1.28 -16.45
C LYS A 139 -8.53 -1.22 -14.96
N ARG A 140 -7.66 -0.63 -14.13
CA ARG A 140 -7.91 -0.45 -12.70
C ARG A 140 -9.10 0.47 -12.42
N ALA A 141 -9.21 1.58 -13.14
CA ALA A 141 -10.34 2.50 -13.02
C ALA A 141 -11.66 1.79 -13.37
N ALA A 142 -11.67 0.99 -14.44
CA ALA A 142 -12.82 0.18 -14.82
C ALA A 142 -13.16 -0.89 -13.75
N LYS A 143 -12.16 -1.56 -13.17
CA LYS A 143 -12.36 -2.48 -12.04
C LYS A 143 -13.02 -1.76 -10.86
N SER A 144 -12.46 -0.62 -10.45
CA SER A 144 -12.99 0.19 -9.34
C SER A 144 -14.44 0.61 -9.59
N GLN A 145 -14.77 1.04 -10.81
CA GLN A 145 -16.14 1.38 -11.18
C GLN A 145 -17.10 0.18 -11.06
N GLN A 146 -16.69 -1.03 -11.46
CA GLN A 146 -17.51 -2.23 -11.28
C GLN A 146 -17.67 -2.61 -9.80
N LEU A 147 -16.64 -2.43 -8.98
CA LEU A 147 -16.71 -2.66 -7.54
C LEU A 147 -17.64 -1.66 -6.84
N PHE A 148 -17.63 -0.39 -7.23
CA PHE A 148 -18.58 0.62 -6.73
C PHE A 148 -20.02 0.29 -7.14
N LYS A 149 -20.22 -0.18 -8.37
CA LYS A 149 -21.54 -0.65 -8.82
C LYS A 149 -22.01 -1.83 -7.98
N LEU A 150 -21.14 -2.83 -7.75
CA LEU A 150 -21.44 -3.97 -6.89
C LEU A 150 -21.77 -3.53 -5.46
N LYS A 151 -21.00 -2.59 -4.88
CA LYS A 151 -21.31 -1.99 -3.57
C LYS A 151 -22.72 -1.39 -3.54
N THR A 152 -23.07 -0.64 -4.58
CA THR A 152 -24.38 0.01 -4.70
C THR A 152 -25.50 -1.03 -4.77
N ASP A 153 -25.32 -2.09 -5.57
CA ASP A 153 -26.28 -3.17 -5.70
C ASP A 153 -26.48 -3.92 -4.36
N ILE A 154 -25.39 -4.24 -3.66
CA ILE A 154 -25.42 -4.87 -2.32
C ILE A 154 -26.13 -3.95 -1.31
N THR A 155 -25.82 -2.66 -1.33
CA THR A 155 -26.40 -1.67 -0.41
C THR A 155 -27.92 -1.54 -0.63
N ASN A 156 -28.36 -1.43 -1.88
CA ASN A 156 -29.78 -1.37 -2.23
C ASN A 156 -30.52 -2.64 -1.78
N ARG A 157 -29.92 -3.82 -2.00
CA ARG A 157 -30.48 -5.08 -1.53
C ARG A 157 -30.57 -5.12 0.00
N LEU A 158 -29.50 -4.77 0.71
CA LEU A 158 -29.50 -4.72 2.19
C LEU A 158 -30.58 -3.79 2.72
N ILE A 159 -30.70 -2.57 2.18
CA ILE A 159 -31.75 -1.62 2.59
C ILE A 159 -33.13 -2.23 2.36
N ALA A 160 -33.36 -2.86 1.19
CA ALA A 160 -34.63 -3.52 0.89
C ALA A 160 -34.93 -4.67 1.87
N ASP A 161 -33.95 -5.54 2.14
CA ASP A 161 -34.10 -6.67 3.07
C ASP A 161 -34.32 -6.25 4.52
N LEU A 162 -33.63 -5.19 4.95
CA LEU A 162 -33.77 -4.60 6.28
C LEU A 162 -35.10 -3.86 6.47
N SER A 163 -35.63 -3.25 5.41
CA SER A 163 -36.89 -2.51 5.47
C SER A 163 -38.13 -3.42 5.65
N LYS A 164 -38.05 -4.69 5.23
CA LYS A 164 -39.16 -5.66 5.32
C LYS A 164 -39.69 -5.75 6.75
N SER A 165 -41.01 -5.72 6.93
CA SER A 165 -41.66 -5.84 8.25
C SER A 165 -41.26 -7.11 9.00
N SER A 166 -41.02 -8.21 8.27
CA SER A 166 -40.56 -9.50 8.78
C SER A 166 -39.06 -9.57 9.12
N SER A 167 -38.28 -8.53 8.83
CA SER A 167 -36.84 -8.51 9.11
C SER A 167 -36.63 -8.34 10.61
N THR A 168 -36.23 -9.43 11.27
CA THR A 168 -35.95 -9.46 12.70
C THR A 168 -34.65 -10.19 12.96
N LEU A 169 -33.83 -9.68 13.87
CA LEU A 169 -32.57 -10.28 14.28
C LEU A 169 -32.70 -10.79 15.72
N PRO A 170 -32.87 -12.12 15.91
CA PRO A 170 -32.82 -12.71 17.23
C PRO A 170 -31.36 -12.74 17.72
N VAL A 171 -31.13 -12.27 18.94
CA VAL A 171 -29.81 -12.26 19.58
C VAL A 171 -29.93 -12.90 20.96
N ASN A 172 -29.13 -13.93 21.19
CA ASN A 172 -29.02 -14.59 22.49
C ASN A 172 -27.64 -14.31 23.07
N ILE A 173 -27.59 -13.69 24.24
CA ILE A 173 -26.34 -13.41 24.93
C ILE A 173 -26.28 -14.20 26.24
N ASN A 174 -25.06 -14.62 26.59
CA ASN A 174 -24.72 -15.07 27.93
C ASN A 174 -23.73 -14.06 28.49
N GLY A 175 -24.03 -13.47 29.64
CA GLY A 175 -23.21 -12.42 30.24
C GLY A 175 -23.07 -12.59 31.74
N SER A 176 -22.17 -11.81 32.31
CA SER A 176 -22.06 -11.65 33.75
C SER A 176 -21.91 -10.18 34.13
N THR A 177 -22.36 -9.84 35.33
CA THR A 177 -22.22 -8.49 35.89
C THR A 177 -22.12 -8.57 37.40
N GLU A 178 -21.45 -7.59 38.01
CA GLU A 178 -21.33 -7.49 39.45
C GLU A 178 -22.52 -6.69 39.99
N CYS A 179 -23.25 -7.30 40.91
CA CYS A 179 -24.40 -6.74 41.58
C CYS A 179 -24.07 -6.45 43.04
N SER A 180 -24.75 -5.46 43.63
CA SER A 180 -24.72 -5.30 45.09
C SER A 180 -25.25 -6.55 45.77
N LYS A 181 -24.60 -6.99 46.86
CA LYS A 181 -25.01 -8.16 47.64
C LYS A 181 -26.42 -8.03 48.25
N TYR A 182 -26.94 -6.80 48.32
CA TYR A 182 -28.23 -6.48 48.92
C TYR A 182 -29.33 -6.20 47.89
N GLN A 183 -29.02 -6.21 46.60
CA GLN A 183 -30.01 -5.95 45.54
C GLN A 183 -30.57 -7.26 44.97
N THR A 184 -31.81 -7.21 44.47
CA THR A 184 -32.40 -8.39 43.84
C THR A 184 -31.81 -8.61 42.44
N ILE A 185 -31.87 -9.85 41.94
CA ILE A 185 -31.45 -10.17 40.56
C ILE A 185 -32.20 -9.32 39.54
N ALA A 186 -33.51 -9.12 39.76
CA ALA A 186 -34.34 -8.33 38.87
C ALA A 186 -33.93 -6.85 38.81
N ASP A 187 -33.61 -6.25 39.97
CA ASP A 187 -33.13 -4.87 40.04
C ASP A 187 -31.78 -4.72 39.36
N CYS A 188 -30.85 -5.65 39.61
CA CYS A 188 -29.54 -5.65 38.95
C CYS A 188 -29.64 -5.77 37.42
N LEU A 189 -30.52 -6.66 36.92
CA LEU A 189 -30.75 -6.81 35.48
C LEU A 189 -31.43 -5.58 34.87
N LYS A 190 -32.28 -4.90 35.62
CA LYS A 190 -32.92 -3.65 35.19
C LYS A 190 -31.90 -2.53 35.04
N GLU A 191 -30.98 -2.40 36.00
CA GLU A 191 -29.89 -1.40 35.96
C GLU A 191 -28.88 -1.70 34.84
N SER A 192 -28.50 -2.96 34.68
CA SER A 192 -27.54 -3.39 33.65
C SER A 192 -28.11 -3.45 32.23
N LYS A 193 -29.44 -3.39 32.06
CA LYS A 193 -30.12 -3.47 30.75
C LYS A 193 -29.55 -2.50 29.71
N SER A 194 -29.26 -1.26 30.09
CA SER A 194 -28.71 -0.27 29.14
C SER A 194 -27.34 -0.68 28.62
N SER A 195 -26.46 -1.15 29.51
CA SER A 195 -25.11 -1.63 29.15
C SER A 195 -25.18 -2.89 28.30
N ILE A 196 -26.08 -3.81 28.64
CA ILE A 196 -26.35 -5.03 27.86
C ILE A 196 -26.76 -4.68 26.43
N LEU A 197 -27.73 -3.76 26.27
CA LEU A 197 -28.20 -3.32 24.96
C LEU A 197 -27.10 -2.60 24.17
N SER A 198 -26.31 -1.75 24.83
CA SER A 198 -25.19 -1.05 24.19
C SER A 198 -24.13 -2.02 23.68
N ASN A 199 -23.72 -3.00 24.49
CA ASN A 199 -22.74 -4.00 24.08
C ASN A 199 -23.26 -4.85 22.92
N THR A 200 -24.52 -5.29 23.00
CA THR A 200 -25.17 -6.05 21.94
C THR A 200 -25.22 -5.28 20.61
N ARG A 201 -25.53 -3.98 20.67
CA ARG A 201 -25.48 -3.10 19.49
C ARG A 201 -24.06 -2.94 18.95
N ASN A 202 -23.06 -2.90 19.81
CA ASN A 202 -21.67 -2.74 19.41
C ASN A 202 -21.13 -3.97 18.68
N GLU A 203 -21.45 -5.17 19.15
CA GLU A 203 -20.97 -6.44 18.60
C GLU A 203 -21.59 -6.82 17.26
N SER A 204 -22.84 -6.44 17.00
CA SER A 204 -23.51 -6.76 15.74
C SER A 204 -23.29 -5.67 14.68
N PRO A 205 -22.96 -6.03 13.43
CA PRO A 205 -22.87 -5.06 12.34
C PRO A 205 -24.23 -4.51 11.92
N PHE A 206 -25.34 -5.20 12.22
CA PHE A 206 -26.70 -4.79 11.85
C PHE A 206 -27.44 -3.99 12.92
N LEU A 207 -26.78 -3.77 14.07
CA LEU A 207 -27.35 -3.07 15.20
C LEU A 207 -26.62 -1.75 15.47
N ASN A 208 -27.41 -0.71 15.72
CA ASN A 208 -26.97 0.61 16.13
C ASN A 208 -28.09 1.25 16.97
N ASP A 209 -27.99 2.56 17.21
CA ASP A 209 -29.00 3.30 17.96
C ASP A 209 -30.33 3.51 17.22
N LYS A 210 -30.34 3.37 15.89
CA LYS A 210 -31.56 3.38 15.05
C LYS A 210 -32.27 2.03 15.05
N SER A 211 -31.61 0.96 15.47
CA SER A 211 -32.22 -0.37 15.55
C SER A 211 -33.22 -0.45 16.72
N VAL A 212 -34.42 -0.95 16.43
CA VAL A 212 -35.53 -0.98 17.40
C VAL A 212 -35.53 -2.31 18.13
N LEU A 213 -35.52 -2.28 19.47
CA LEU A 213 -35.71 -3.46 20.30
C LEU A 213 -37.18 -3.87 20.28
N LEU A 214 -37.47 -5.07 19.78
CA LEU A 214 -38.83 -5.62 19.70
C LEU A 214 -39.19 -6.41 20.96
N SER A 215 -38.25 -7.20 21.49
CA SER A 215 -38.43 -7.95 22.73
C SER A 215 -37.12 -8.10 23.51
N TYR A 216 -37.25 -8.23 24.83
CA TYR A 216 -36.16 -8.48 25.77
C TYR A 216 -36.67 -9.43 26.84
N GLU A 217 -36.10 -10.62 26.90
CA GLU A 217 -36.49 -11.69 27.80
C GLU A 217 -35.27 -12.26 28.52
N VAL A 218 -35.33 -12.36 29.84
CA VAL A 218 -34.31 -13.02 30.65
C VAL A 218 -34.68 -14.50 30.71
N ILE A 219 -33.91 -15.35 30.04
CA ILE A 219 -34.15 -16.80 29.99
C ILE A 219 -33.68 -17.46 31.28
N ASP A 220 -32.50 -17.06 31.76
CA ASP A 220 -31.88 -17.62 32.96
C ASP A 220 -31.06 -16.55 33.68
N ALA A 221 -30.99 -16.62 35.00
CA ALA A 221 -30.23 -15.69 35.82
C ALA A 221 -29.91 -16.31 37.18
N ASN A 222 -28.63 -16.32 37.56
CA ASN A 222 -28.17 -16.84 38.84
C ASN A 222 -27.09 -15.93 39.44
N MET A 223 -27.27 -15.55 40.70
CA MET A 223 -26.35 -14.68 41.43
C MET A 223 -25.73 -15.44 42.61
N ASN A 224 -24.40 -15.37 42.72
CA ASN A 224 -23.70 -15.98 43.86
C ASN A 224 -23.72 -15.04 45.09
N MET A 225 -23.29 -15.57 46.24
CA MET A 225 -23.20 -14.80 47.50
C MET A 225 -22.18 -13.65 47.49
N ARG A 226 -21.33 -13.58 46.46
CA ARG A 226 -20.37 -12.48 46.28
C ARG A 226 -20.98 -11.29 45.52
N GLY A 227 -22.12 -11.49 44.85
CA GLY A 227 -22.75 -10.50 44.00
C GLY A 227 -22.51 -10.74 42.50
N ASP A 228 -21.83 -11.83 42.10
CA ASP A 228 -21.59 -12.11 40.68
C ASP A 228 -22.85 -12.74 40.08
N LEU A 229 -23.54 -11.97 39.22
CA LEU A 229 -24.71 -12.41 38.48
C LEU A 229 -24.29 -12.93 37.11
N HIS A 230 -24.69 -14.15 36.79
CA HIS A 230 -24.61 -14.74 35.46
C HIS A 230 -26.01 -14.80 34.87
N TYR A 231 -26.18 -14.35 33.63
CA TYR A 231 -27.49 -14.28 33.00
C TYR A 231 -27.45 -14.71 31.53
N LYS A 232 -28.61 -15.16 31.06
CA LYS A 232 -28.90 -15.44 29.67
C LYS A 232 -30.11 -14.62 29.24
N VAL A 233 -29.93 -13.82 28.19
CA VAL A 233 -30.97 -12.92 27.68
C VAL A 233 -31.21 -13.23 26.21
N ALA A 234 -32.49 -13.38 25.86
CA ALA A 234 -32.97 -13.37 24.49
C ALA A 234 -33.50 -11.99 24.13
N MET A 235 -33.02 -11.44 23.02
CA MET A 235 -33.48 -10.19 22.45
C MET A 235 -33.92 -10.41 21.03
N ASN A 236 -34.88 -9.61 20.59
CA ASN A 236 -35.21 -9.52 19.18
C ASN A 236 -35.17 -8.06 18.73
N PHE A 237 -34.48 -7.79 17.63
CA PHE A 237 -34.30 -6.44 17.10
C PHE A 237 -34.86 -6.32 15.69
N LYS A 238 -35.34 -5.11 15.35
CA LYS A 238 -35.45 -4.61 13.99
C LYS A 238 -34.08 -4.08 13.57
N PRO A 239 -33.33 -4.77 12.69
CA PRO A 239 -32.01 -4.32 12.27
C PRO A 239 -32.09 -3.06 11.40
N SER A 240 -30.97 -2.34 11.26
CA SER A 240 -30.90 -1.15 10.42
C SER A 240 -29.56 -1.01 9.69
N TYR A 241 -29.60 -0.39 8.52
CA TYR A 241 -28.40 -0.10 7.74
C TYR A 241 -27.59 1.01 8.42
N ASN A 242 -26.26 0.87 8.43
CA ASN A 242 -25.38 1.77 9.18
C ASN A 242 -23.91 1.72 8.70
N ASP A 243 -23.12 2.64 9.23
CA ASP A 243 -21.72 2.87 8.85
C ASP A 243 -20.81 1.64 9.08
N LYS A 244 -21.14 0.74 10.01
CA LYS A 244 -20.38 -0.51 10.21
C LYS A 244 -20.53 -1.43 9.00
N ILE A 245 -21.74 -1.54 8.45
CA ILE A 245 -22.01 -2.31 7.24
C ILE A 245 -21.24 -1.69 6.07
N ASP A 246 -21.29 -0.36 5.94
CA ASP A 246 -20.55 0.37 4.91
C ASP A 246 -19.03 0.13 4.99
N SER A 247 -18.45 0.18 6.19
CA SER A 247 -17.03 -0.08 6.41
C SER A 247 -16.66 -1.52 6.06
N MET A 248 -17.48 -2.51 6.45
CA MET A 248 -17.30 -3.91 6.06
C MET A 248 -17.39 -4.10 4.54
N LEU A 249 -18.35 -3.46 3.87
CA LEU A 249 -18.48 -3.52 2.41
C LEU A 249 -17.27 -2.90 1.72
N ASN A 250 -16.78 -1.75 2.20
CA ASN A 250 -15.60 -1.12 1.63
C ASN A 250 -14.35 -1.99 1.80
N GLU A 251 -14.24 -2.71 2.91
CA GLU A 251 -13.12 -3.62 3.19
C GLU A 251 -13.16 -4.86 2.29
N GLU A 252 -14.29 -5.58 2.29
CA GLU A 252 -14.47 -6.80 1.49
C GLU A 252 -14.40 -6.53 -0.01
N LEU A 253 -14.81 -5.35 -0.48
CA LEU A 253 -14.70 -4.96 -1.90
C LEU A 253 -13.36 -4.30 -2.25
N GLY A 254 -12.44 -4.14 -1.30
CA GLY A 254 -11.13 -3.51 -1.53
C GLY A 254 -11.22 -2.04 -1.96
N LEU A 255 -12.22 -1.31 -1.48
CA LEU A 255 -12.46 0.11 -1.76
C LEU A 255 -11.84 1.05 -0.71
N LYS A 256 -11.25 0.50 0.36
CA LYS A 256 -10.45 1.25 1.33
C LYS A 256 -9.07 1.61 0.75
N SER A 257 -8.40 2.56 1.38
CA SER A 257 -6.98 2.86 1.19
C SER A 257 -6.17 2.45 2.41
N ALA A 258 -4.87 2.32 2.21
CA ALA A 258 -3.90 2.02 3.26
C ALA A 258 -2.66 2.90 3.13
N MET A 259 -2.09 3.23 4.28
CA MET A 259 -0.79 3.90 4.35
C MET A 259 0.32 2.87 4.26
N VAL A 260 1.18 2.99 3.26
CA VAL A 260 2.35 2.13 3.09
C VAL A 260 3.64 2.88 3.38
N THR A 261 4.59 2.18 4.00
CA THR A 261 5.92 2.68 4.31
C THR A 261 6.93 1.99 3.41
N LEU A 262 7.59 2.76 2.54
CA LEU A 262 8.66 2.27 1.68
C LEU A 262 10.00 2.55 2.37
N ILE A 263 10.85 1.53 2.51
CA ILE A 263 12.13 1.62 3.21
C ILE A 263 13.25 1.09 2.34
N SER A 264 14.35 1.84 2.28
CA SER A 264 15.60 1.43 1.65
C SER A 264 16.83 1.80 2.49
N ASN A 265 17.92 1.06 2.31
CA ASN A 265 19.22 1.39 2.90
C ASN A 265 19.90 2.62 2.24
N VAL A 266 19.47 3.00 1.03
CA VAL A 266 20.00 4.11 0.22
C VAL A 266 18.88 5.12 -0.11
N PRO A 267 19.19 6.39 -0.43
CA PRO A 267 18.17 7.34 -0.87
C PRO A 267 17.69 7.00 -2.28
N ALA A 268 16.73 6.07 -2.37
CA ALA A 268 16.16 5.60 -3.62
C ALA A 268 15.06 6.53 -4.14
N ASP A 269 14.89 6.57 -5.45
CA ASP A 269 13.69 7.09 -6.09
C ASP A 269 12.59 6.02 -6.03
N TRP A 270 11.41 6.43 -5.58
CA TRP A 270 10.26 5.55 -5.39
C TRP A 270 9.22 5.80 -6.46
N TYR A 271 8.82 4.73 -7.12
CA TYR A 271 7.74 4.73 -8.09
C TYR A 271 6.69 3.75 -7.60
N ILE A 272 5.46 4.25 -7.46
CA ILE A 272 4.30 3.42 -7.26
C ILE A 272 3.51 3.53 -8.54
N ASN A 273 3.24 2.38 -9.13
CA ASN A 273 2.45 2.32 -10.34
C ASN A 273 2.98 3.24 -11.44
N GLY A 274 4.27 3.13 -11.76
CA GLY A 274 4.93 3.94 -12.79
C GLY A 274 5.04 5.44 -12.50
N THR A 275 4.41 5.93 -11.42
CA THR A 275 4.42 7.34 -11.04
C THR A 275 5.43 7.55 -9.92
N LYS A 276 6.32 8.52 -10.09
CA LYS A 276 7.27 8.88 -9.04
C LYS A 276 6.50 9.49 -7.87
N VAL A 277 6.60 8.85 -6.71
CA VAL A 277 5.92 9.29 -5.48
C VAL A 277 6.86 10.01 -4.52
N GLY A 278 8.18 9.88 -4.71
CA GLY A 278 9.17 10.62 -3.93
C GLY A 278 10.57 10.04 -4.01
N THR A 279 11.48 10.61 -3.22
CA THR A 279 12.87 10.19 -3.12
C THR A 279 13.29 10.13 -1.65
N GLY A 280 14.02 9.10 -1.24
CA GLY A 280 14.58 9.01 0.10
C GLY A 280 14.77 7.59 0.60
N LYS A 281 15.30 7.46 1.83
CA LYS A 281 15.47 6.15 2.50
C LYS A 281 14.17 5.62 3.11
N LYS A 282 13.22 6.51 3.38
CA LYS A 282 11.92 6.19 3.96
C LYS A 282 10.88 7.12 3.36
N LEU A 283 9.80 6.57 2.84
CA LEU A 283 8.67 7.32 2.29
C LEU A 283 7.36 6.74 2.83
N PHE A 284 6.40 7.62 3.14
CA PHE A 284 5.04 7.23 3.48
C PHE A 284 4.14 7.67 2.33
N HIS A 285 3.30 6.78 1.84
CA HIS A 285 2.38 7.08 0.75
C HIS A 285 1.08 6.32 0.94
N GLU A 286 -0.04 6.98 0.64
CA GLU A 286 -1.36 6.36 0.68
C GLU A 286 -1.64 5.70 -0.66
N ILE A 287 -2.08 4.44 -0.63
CA ILE A 287 -2.51 3.72 -1.83
C ILE A 287 -3.80 2.95 -1.57
N PRO A 288 -4.64 2.73 -2.59
CA PRO A 288 -5.80 1.85 -2.48
C PRO A 288 -5.41 0.44 -2.00
N LEU A 289 -6.38 -0.30 -1.46
CA LEU A 289 -6.19 -1.73 -1.25
C LEU A 289 -6.11 -2.46 -2.61
N GLY A 290 -5.39 -3.59 -2.60
CA GLY A 290 -5.19 -4.44 -3.77
C GLY A 290 -3.76 -4.38 -4.32
N LYS A 291 -3.61 -4.78 -5.59
CA LYS A 291 -2.30 -5.08 -6.18
C LYS A 291 -1.62 -3.87 -6.80
N HIS A 292 -0.40 -3.59 -6.34
CA HIS A 292 0.40 -2.44 -6.76
C HIS A 292 1.81 -2.84 -7.19
N GLY A 293 2.27 -2.22 -8.27
CA GLY A 293 3.67 -2.33 -8.69
C GLY A 293 4.48 -1.28 -7.96
N ILE A 294 5.51 -1.72 -7.23
CA ILE A 294 6.43 -0.83 -6.51
C ILE A 294 7.81 -1.01 -7.12
N LEU A 295 8.44 0.10 -7.48
CA LEU A 295 9.80 0.15 -8.01
C LEU A 295 10.62 1.13 -7.16
N ALA A 296 11.73 0.61 -6.64
CA ALA A 296 12.78 1.39 -6.01
C ALA A 296 13.96 1.47 -6.97
N SER A 297 14.42 2.68 -7.28
CA SER A 297 15.56 2.92 -8.17
C SER A 297 16.68 3.64 -7.43
N TYR A 298 17.91 3.14 -7.53
CA TYR A 298 19.08 3.81 -6.99
C TYR A 298 20.31 3.51 -7.85
N GLN A 299 20.84 4.55 -8.49
CA GLN A 299 21.95 4.38 -9.43
C GLN A 299 21.58 3.33 -10.49
N ASN A 300 22.56 2.55 -10.98
CA ASN A 300 22.32 1.51 -11.98
C ASN A 300 21.67 0.23 -11.42
N GLN A 301 20.96 0.33 -10.29
CA GLN A 301 20.27 -0.78 -9.63
C GLN A 301 18.80 -0.43 -9.43
N ASP A 302 17.94 -1.36 -9.83
CA ASP A 302 16.51 -1.31 -9.56
C ASP A 302 16.08 -2.54 -8.77
N LYS A 303 15.09 -2.34 -7.92
CA LYS A 303 14.38 -3.40 -7.22
C LYS A 303 12.89 -3.15 -7.36
N SER A 304 12.17 -4.09 -7.96
CA SER A 304 10.74 -4.03 -8.15
C SER A 304 10.03 -5.20 -7.46
N SER A 305 8.77 -5.00 -7.10
CA SER A 305 7.86 -6.08 -6.75
C SER A 305 6.42 -5.70 -7.07
N VAL A 306 5.54 -6.71 -7.08
CA VAL A 306 4.09 -6.52 -7.11
C VAL A 306 3.56 -6.99 -5.77
N GLU A 307 2.93 -6.07 -5.04
CA GLU A 307 2.48 -6.29 -3.67
C GLU A 307 0.96 -6.21 -3.60
N ASN A 308 0.33 -7.16 -2.90
CA ASN A 308 -1.08 -7.08 -2.54
C ASN A 308 -1.22 -6.32 -1.21
N VAL A 309 -1.83 -5.14 -1.25
CA VAL A 309 -1.99 -4.27 -0.11
C VAL A 309 -3.36 -4.54 0.51
N GLU A 310 -3.37 -5.26 1.62
CA GLU A 310 -4.59 -5.58 2.37
C GLU A 310 -4.82 -4.61 3.54
N GLY A 311 -3.83 -3.77 3.85
CA GLY A 311 -3.86 -2.78 4.92
C GLY A 311 -2.54 -2.03 5.03
N ASN A 312 -2.34 -1.34 6.17
CA ASN A 312 -1.10 -0.60 6.42
C ASN A 312 0.11 -1.54 6.37
N GLY A 313 1.10 -1.20 5.56
CA GLY A 313 2.20 -2.11 5.22
C GLY A 313 3.58 -1.45 5.23
N VAL A 314 4.62 -2.28 5.32
CA VAL A 314 6.02 -1.84 5.22
C VAL A 314 6.75 -2.68 4.18
N PHE A 315 7.28 -2.03 3.14
CA PHE A 315 8.01 -2.67 2.05
C PHE A 315 9.48 -2.27 2.10
N ASN A 316 10.37 -3.27 2.08
CA ASN A 316 11.80 -3.09 2.32
C ASN A 316 12.63 -3.49 1.10
N TYR A 317 13.41 -2.56 0.57
CA TYR A 317 14.27 -2.77 -0.59
C TYR A 317 15.72 -2.48 -0.26
N LYS A 318 16.54 -3.55 -0.29
CA LYS A 318 17.98 -3.47 -0.01
C LYS A 318 18.77 -3.45 -1.32
N PHE A 319 19.54 -2.40 -1.51
CA PHE A 319 20.50 -2.26 -2.59
C PHE A 319 21.87 -2.72 -2.13
N ALA A 320 22.64 -3.35 -3.03
CA ALA A 320 24.02 -3.67 -2.73
C ALA A 320 24.79 -2.34 -2.65
N ASN A 321 25.37 -2.03 -1.48
CA ASN A 321 26.21 -0.86 -1.31
C ASN A 321 27.38 -0.96 -2.30
N VAL A 322 27.31 -0.19 -3.38
CA VAL A 322 28.51 0.14 -4.15
C VAL A 322 29.25 1.16 -3.30
N THR A 323 29.98 0.70 -2.28
CA THR A 323 31.01 1.52 -1.66
C THR A 323 31.91 2.00 -2.77
N SER A 324 31.92 3.32 -2.99
CA SER A 324 32.77 4.01 -3.93
C SER A 324 34.21 3.52 -3.79
N SER A 325 34.66 2.63 -4.68
CA SER A 325 36.07 2.29 -4.82
C SER A 325 36.79 3.40 -5.59
N ASN A 326 36.69 4.63 -5.10
CA ASN A 326 37.57 5.71 -5.51
C ASN A 326 38.57 5.94 -4.37
N LYS A 327 39.49 4.98 -4.22
CA LYS A 327 40.87 5.30 -3.91
C LYS A 327 41.71 4.79 -5.07
N ALA A 328 42.20 5.74 -5.84
CA ALA A 328 43.26 5.54 -6.80
C ALA A 328 44.40 4.73 -6.15
N SER A 329 44.75 3.62 -6.78
CA SER A 329 46.07 3.02 -6.69
C SER A 329 46.38 2.47 -8.06
N ASN A 330 47.09 3.28 -8.84
CA ASN A 330 47.91 2.78 -9.93
C ASN A 330 48.72 1.58 -9.43
N GLN A 331 48.47 0.40 -9.99
CA GLN A 331 49.51 -0.53 -10.46
C GLN A 331 48.85 -1.79 -11.04
N ALA A 332 49.10 -2.01 -12.33
CA ALA A 332 48.89 -3.29 -12.98
C ALA A 332 49.84 -4.35 -12.39
N LYS A 333 49.35 -5.58 -12.16
CA LYS A 333 50.12 -6.82 -12.39
C LYS A 333 49.24 -8.08 -12.35
N VAL A 334 49.16 -8.70 -13.53
CA VAL A 334 49.30 -10.13 -13.88
C VAL A 334 48.99 -11.21 -12.83
N VAL A 335 48.18 -12.16 -13.29
CA VAL A 335 47.83 -13.51 -12.84
C VAL A 335 48.95 -14.32 -12.15
N ALA A 336 48.65 -14.95 -11.01
CA ALA A 336 49.08 -16.31 -10.63
C ALA A 336 48.26 -16.83 -9.43
N ALA A 337 47.91 -18.11 -9.47
CA ALA A 337 47.11 -18.83 -8.48
C ALA A 337 47.93 -19.37 -7.30
N GLU A 338 47.32 -19.46 -6.11
CA GLU A 338 47.25 -20.62 -5.18
C GLU A 338 46.85 -20.19 -3.74
N VAL A 339 46.19 -21.11 -3.03
CA VAL A 339 45.52 -21.06 -1.71
C VAL A 339 46.19 -22.15 -0.81
N PRO A 340 46.01 -22.34 0.53
CA PRO A 340 45.41 -21.60 1.67
C PRO A 340 46.28 -21.52 2.98
N LYS A 341 45.67 -20.96 4.05
CA LYS A 341 45.91 -21.10 5.53
C LYS A 341 46.59 -19.87 6.15
N GLY A 342 46.20 -19.33 7.31
CA GLY A 342 45.16 -19.61 8.29
C GLY A 342 45.32 -18.67 9.50
N ILE A 343 44.19 -18.38 10.17
CA ILE A 343 43.99 -18.08 11.62
C ILE A 343 44.91 -17.04 12.32
N LEU A 344 44.33 -15.91 12.77
CA LEU A 344 44.13 -15.51 14.20
C LEU A 344 43.80 -14.01 14.37
N LYS A 345 42.62 -13.74 14.96
CA LYS A 345 42.27 -12.56 15.81
C LYS A 345 42.96 -12.73 17.19
N PRO A 346 43.20 -11.70 18.04
CA PRO A 346 42.17 -10.87 18.73
C PRO A 346 42.53 -9.36 18.97
N THR A 347 41.57 -8.43 18.88
CA THR A 347 40.81 -7.75 19.99
C THR A 347 41.60 -6.62 20.71
N VAL A 348 41.06 -5.39 20.76
CA VAL A 348 40.59 -4.64 21.97
C VAL A 348 40.19 -3.18 21.65
N LYS A 349 39.10 -2.81 22.34
CA LYS A 349 38.25 -1.63 22.53
C LYS A 349 38.82 -0.19 22.55
N GLN A 350 38.01 0.72 21.96
CA GLN A 350 37.55 2.08 22.40
C GLN A 350 38.55 3.25 22.53
N PRO A 351 38.11 4.55 22.57
CA PRO A 351 36.76 5.13 22.45
C PRO A 351 36.60 6.27 21.41
N GLN A 352 35.34 6.65 21.15
CA GLN A 352 34.93 7.87 20.43
C GLN A 352 35.34 9.16 21.17
N PRO A 353 35.37 10.31 20.45
CA PRO A 353 34.76 11.51 20.97
C PRO A 353 33.70 12.11 20.03
N ILE A 354 32.68 12.63 20.70
CA ILE A 354 31.53 13.39 20.26
C ILE A 354 31.98 14.72 19.64
N ALA A 355 31.40 15.11 18.50
CA ALA A 355 31.41 16.49 18.02
C ALA A 355 30.09 16.82 17.29
N GLN A 356 29.64 18.05 17.48
CA GLN A 356 28.28 18.54 17.39
C GLN A 356 27.73 18.62 15.95
N LYS A 357 26.45 18.28 15.78
CA LYS A 357 25.69 18.61 14.55
C LYS A 357 25.42 20.12 14.50
N ALA A 358 26.02 20.78 13.52
CA ALA A 358 25.61 22.12 13.11
C ALA A 358 24.21 22.09 12.48
N LYS A 359 23.34 22.99 12.93
CA LYS A 359 22.02 23.26 12.35
C LYS A 359 22.22 24.00 11.03
N ALA A 360 21.83 23.41 9.91
CA ALA A 360 21.64 24.15 8.67
C ALA A 360 20.14 24.43 8.48
N LYS A 361 19.80 25.72 8.54
CA LYS A 361 18.54 26.28 8.04
C LYS A 361 18.53 26.12 6.52
N TYR A 362 17.45 25.60 5.95
CA TYR A 362 17.13 25.79 4.54
C TYR A 362 15.72 26.37 4.42
N THR A 363 15.67 27.51 3.74
CA THR A 363 14.48 28.25 3.33
C THR A 363 14.04 27.81 1.94
N LEU A 364 12.79 27.37 1.85
CA LEU A 364 11.75 27.63 0.85
C LEU A 364 12.14 27.99 -0.60
N PHE A 365 11.65 27.16 -1.54
CA PHE A 365 10.75 27.47 -2.67
C PHE A 365 10.05 26.14 -3.02
N SER A 366 8.78 25.97 -3.35
CA SER A 366 7.53 26.76 -3.32
C SER A 366 6.44 25.74 -3.70
N ASP A 367 5.42 25.52 -2.87
CA ASP A 367 4.20 24.81 -3.29
C ASP A 367 2.99 25.51 -2.69
N GLN A 368 2.21 26.15 -3.55
CA GLN A 368 0.88 26.65 -3.24
C GLN A 368 -0.09 25.49 -3.31
N THR A 369 -0.37 24.86 -2.18
CA THR A 369 -1.70 24.41 -1.72
C THR A 369 -1.52 23.69 -0.39
N SER A 370 -1.44 24.46 0.69
CA SER A 370 -1.70 23.91 2.03
C SER A 370 -2.46 24.94 2.83
N ILE A 371 -3.68 24.56 3.22
CA ILE A 371 -4.53 25.27 4.14
C ILE A 371 -3.77 25.36 5.46
N LYS A 372 -3.59 26.58 5.98
CA LYS A 372 -2.94 26.83 7.26
C LYS A 372 -3.82 26.28 8.38
N LEU A 373 -3.35 25.26 9.09
CA LEU A 373 -3.83 24.93 10.43
C LEU A 373 -3.01 25.74 11.43
N SER A 374 -3.72 26.52 12.26
CA SER A 374 -3.16 27.36 13.33
C SER A 374 -2.69 26.49 14.50
N ASP A 375 -1.57 26.87 15.12
CA ASP A 375 -0.92 26.19 16.26
C ASP A 375 -1.74 26.23 17.58
N ASP A 376 -2.94 26.81 17.59
CA ASP A 376 -3.77 26.92 18.80
C ASP A 376 -4.67 25.70 19.08
N ASP A 377 -4.78 24.72 18.18
CA ASP A 377 -5.60 23.50 18.41
C ASP A 377 -4.82 22.34 19.07
N ALA A 378 -3.52 22.49 19.34
CA ALA A 378 -2.65 21.44 19.88
C ALA A 378 -2.85 21.14 21.39
N LYS A 379 -3.99 21.52 21.98
CA LYS A 379 -4.37 21.15 23.36
C LYS A 379 -5.82 20.70 23.48
N LYS A 380 -6.20 19.63 22.77
CA LYS A 380 -7.32 18.77 23.19
C LYS A 380 -6.95 17.29 23.14
N LYS A 381 -7.43 16.59 24.16
CA LYS A 381 -7.07 15.23 24.56
C LYS A 381 -7.16 14.22 23.41
N SER A 382 -6.16 13.34 23.37
CA SER A 382 -6.14 12.03 22.71
C SER A 382 -7.52 11.37 22.65
N SER A 383 -8.03 11.21 21.43
CA SER A 383 -8.94 10.13 21.07
C SER A 383 -8.37 9.47 19.82
N ASP A 384 -8.08 8.17 19.94
CA ASP A 384 -7.71 7.28 18.86
C ASP A 384 -8.82 7.30 17.79
N LYS A 385 -8.60 8.02 16.69
CA LYS A 385 -9.46 7.99 15.50
C LYS A 385 -8.55 7.70 14.31
N GLY A 386 -8.62 6.48 13.82
CA GLY A 386 -8.11 6.14 12.49
C GLY A 386 -8.83 7.00 11.47
N TYR A 387 -8.07 7.75 10.69
CA TYR A 387 -8.63 8.55 9.61
C TYR A 387 -8.87 7.63 8.41
N GLU A 388 -10.13 7.42 8.05
CA GLU A 388 -10.53 6.85 6.76
C GLU A 388 -10.50 7.99 5.73
N TYR A 389 -9.62 7.92 4.74
CA TYR A 389 -9.58 8.86 3.62
C TYR A 389 -10.26 8.21 2.41
N PHE A 390 -11.36 8.79 1.95
CA PHE A 390 -12.08 8.33 0.77
C PHE A 390 -11.40 8.84 -0.50
N MET A 391 -11.34 7.99 -1.53
CA MET A 391 -10.61 8.29 -2.76
C MET A 391 -11.02 9.62 -3.40
N GLY A 392 -10.00 10.41 -3.78
CA GLY A 392 -10.14 11.57 -4.66
C GLY A 392 -10.47 11.17 -6.10
N VAL A 393 -11.67 10.63 -6.32
CA VAL A 393 -12.27 10.54 -7.65
C VAL A 393 -13.13 11.78 -7.85
N THR A 394 -12.86 12.57 -8.88
CA THR A 394 -13.73 13.70 -9.22
C THR A 394 -15.14 13.19 -9.55
N PRO A 395 -16.19 13.63 -8.84
CA PRO A 395 -17.54 13.13 -9.07
C PRO A 395 -18.00 13.47 -10.48
N VAL A 396 -18.46 12.45 -11.22
CA VAL A 396 -18.94 12.61 -12.60
C VAL A 396 -20.33 13.26 -12.63
N ASN A 397 -21.06 13.19 -11.52
CA ASN A 397 -22.38 13.80 -11.38
C ASN A 397 -22.66 14.30 -9.96
N LYS A 398 -23.70 15.13 -9.82
CA LYS A 398 -24.10 15.72 -8.54
C LYS A 398 -24.51 14.69 -7.48
N LYS A 399 -25.00 13.50 -7.87
CA LYS A 399 -25.35 12.43 -6.92
C LYS A 399 -24.12 11.82 -6.26
N GLN A 400 -23.07 11.57 -7.04
CA GLN A 400 -21.79 11.07 -6.52
C GLN A 400 -21.09 12.10 -5.62
N ASN A 401 -21.21 13.39 -5.92
CA ASN A 401 -20.62 14.44 -5.07
C ASN A 401 -21.24 14.44 -3.66
N ILE A 402 -22.56 14.21 -3.56
CA ILE A 402 -23.29 14.12 -2.29
C ILE A 402 -22.89 12.86 -1.52
N GLU A 403 -22.70 11.73 -2.21
CA GLU A 403 -22.20 10.48 -1.62
C GLU A 403 -20.75 10.58 -1.12
N PHE A 404 -19.91 11.41 -1.74
CA PHE A 404 -18.52 11.62 -1.30
C PHE A 404 -18.37 12.60 -0.14
N THR A 405 -19.29 13.57 0.00
CA THR A 405 -19.13 14.70 0.94
C THR A 405 -20.03 14.61 2.16
N ASN A 406 -21.04 13.72 2.17
CA ASN A 406 -22.03 13.60 3.25
C ASN A 406 -22.72 14.94 3.60
N GLU A 407 -22.83 15.88 2.66
CA GLU A 407 -23.58 17.12 2.87
C GLU A 407 -25.10 16.87 2.79
N PRO A 408 -25.91 17.44 3.71
CA PRO A 408 -27.36 17.31 3.66
C PRO A 408 -27.95 18.07 2.48
N ILE A 409 -28.99 17.49 1.87
CA ILE A 409 -29.76 18.08 0.77
C ILE A 409 -30.60 19.23 1.33
N GLU A 410 -30.19 20.48 1.10
CA GLU A 410 -31.12 21.61 1.14
C GLU A 410 -31.75 21.82 -0.25
N LYS A 411 -32.83 21.08 -0.50
CA LYS A 411 -34.16 21.55 -0.94
C LYS A 411 -35.09 20.39 -1.27
#